data_AF-A0A7G6WVW5-F1
#
_entry.id   AF-A0A7G6WVW5-F1
#
_cell.length_a   1.000
_cell.length_b   1.000
_cell.length_c   1.000
_cell.angle_alpha   90.00
_cell.angle_beta   90.00
_cell.angle_gamma   90.00
#
_symmetry.space_group_name_H-M   'P 1'
#
loop_
_entity.id
_entity.type
_entity.pdbx_description
1 polymer ?
#
loop_
_entity_poly.entity_id
_entity_poly.type
_entity_poly.pdbx_seq_one_letter_code
_entity_poly.pdbx_strand_id
1 'polypeptide(L)'
;MPSTSLNLPVTGTVSHGPDGPLLVLSERLDGHNTFLKGSLDVGSSSVPVRILTLDDVTVLRPVDHSAVPDLGAVWQGTLHLPHGLRPRTIPADLQEVAAEEGRSLEALDAAELRYVLTYLSESTTTAIREARVEAIVSALPTTTEKP
;
A
#
# COMPACT_ATOMS: atom_id res chain seq x y z
N MET A 1 -8.42 -9.40 12.11
CA MET A 1 -8.33 -9.78 10.68
C MET A 1 -7.15 -10.72 10.54
N PRO A 2 -7.30 -11.94 9.96
CA PRO A 2 -6.16 -12.81 9.76
C PRO A 2 -5.21 -12.12 8.77
N SER A 3 -3.95 -11.97 9.18
CA SER A 3 -2.86 -11.50 8.33
C SER A 3 -2.64 -12.53 7.22
N THR A 4 -3.34 -12.37 6.09
CA THR A 4 -3.06 -13.16 4.90
C THR A 4 -1.71 -12.70 4.36
N SER A 5 -0.65 -13.42 4.73
CA SER A 5 0.65 -13.25 4.11
C SER A 5 0.52 -13.55 2.62
N LEU A 6 1.05 -12.67 1.79
CA LEU A 6 1.00 -12.81 0.34
C LEU A 6 2.42 -12.97 -0.19
N ASN A 7 2.62 -13.99 -1.02
CA ASN A 7 3.90 -14.28 -1.66
C ASN A 7 3.77 -13.94 -3.14
N LEU A 8 4.50 -12.92 -3.59
CA LEU A 8 4.43 -12.41 -4.96
C LEU A 8 5.74 -12.70 -5.69
N PRO A 9 5.73 -13.44 -6.81
CA PRO A 9 6.90 -13.49 -7.67
C PRO A 9 7.12 -12.10 -8.26
N VAL A 10 8.33 -11.59 -8.15
CA VAL A 10 8.71 -10.27 -8.64
C VAL A 10 10.01 -10.35 -9.44
N THR A 11 10.15 -9.45 -10.40
CA THR A 11 11.40 -9.24 -11.13
C THR A 11 11.74 -7.76 -11.12
N GLY A 12 13.01 -7.43 -11.35
CA GLY A 12 13.42 -6.06 -11.38
C GLY A 12 14.86 -5.88 -11.80
N THR A 13 15.33 -4.64 -11.65
CA THR A 13 16.72 -4.23 -11.87
C THR A 13 17.28 -3.61 -10.60
N VAL A 14 18.60 -3.62 -10.48
CA VAL A 14 19.30 -2.93 -9.38
C VAL A 14 19.74 -1.54 -9.86
N SER A 15 19.28 -0.51 -9.15
CA SER A 15 19.73 0.87 -9.25
C SER A 15 20.49 1.29 -7.99
N HIS A 16 21.14 2.45 -8.01
CA HIS A 16 21.77 3.04 -6.83
C HIS A 16 21.16 4.40 -6.51
N GLY A 17 20.70 4.53 -5.28
CA GLY A 17 20.37 5.81 -4.68
C GLY A 17 21.56 6.35 -3.87
N PRO A 18 21.44 7.59 -3.36
CA PRO A 18 22.46 8.20 -2.50
C PRO A 18 22.72 7.40 -1.21
N ASP A 19 21.74 6.61 -0.77
CA ASP A 19 21.82 5.81 0.45
C ASP A 19 22.04 4.30 0.20
N GLY A 20 22.49 3.93 -1.01
CA GLY A 20 22.76 2.54 -1.38
C GLY A 20 21.80 1.95 -2.42
N PRO A 21 21.81 0.62 -2.60
CA PRO A 21 21.08 -0.02 -3.67
C PRO A 21 19.56 0.09 -3.54
N LEU A 22 18.90 0.20 -4.68
CA LEU A 22 17.46 0.21 -4.85
C LEU A 22 17.06 -0.89 -5.84
N LEU A 23 16.11 -1.72 -5.47
CA LEU A 23 15.58 -2.78 -6.32
C LEU A 23 14.31 -2.26 -6.99
N VAL A 24 14.41 -1.93 -8.27
CA VAL A 24 13.32 -1.35 -9.05
C VAL A 24 12.52 -2.48 -9.69
N LEU A 25 11.25 -2.63 -9.32
CA LEU A 25 10.40 -3.68 -9.87
C LEU A 25 10.04 -3.40 -11.34
N SER A 26 10.01 -4.45 -12.15
CA SER A 26 9.53 -4.40 -13.54
C SER A 26 8.03 -4.12 -13.61
N GLU A 27 7.28 -4.54 -12.59
CA GLU A 27 5.83 -4.33 -12.47
C GLU A 27 5.50 -3.64 -11.15
N ARG A 28 4.48 -2.78 -11.19
CA ARG A 28 3.98 -2.09 -10.00
C ARG A 28 3.14 -3.06 -9.15
N LEU A 29 3.27 -2.97 -7.83
CA LEU A 29 2.48 -3.78 -6.89
C LEU A 29 1.06 -3.21 -6.70
N ASP A 30 0.29 -3.14 -7.79
CA ASP A 30 -0.99 -2.45 -7.80
C ASP A 30 -2.08 -3.13 -6.96
N GLY A 31 -2.59 -2.38 -5.97
CA GLY A 31 -3.62 -2.83 -5.04
C GLY A 31 -3.16 -3.85 -4.00
N HIS A 32 -1.85 -4.05 -3.84
CA HIS A 32 -1.31 -4.75 -2.69
C HIS A 32 -1.15 -3.81 -1.50
N ASN A 33 -1.38 -4.32 -0.28
CA ASN A 33 -1.11 -3.53 0.92
C ASN A 33 0.40 -3.52 1.16
N THR A 34 1.07 -2.66 0.40
CA THR A 34 2.46 -2.27 0.62
C THR A 34 2.52 -1.40 1.86
N PHE A 35 2.28 -2.00 3.03
CA PHE A 35 2.88 -1.49 4.25
C PHE A 35 4.37 -1.29 3.96
N LEU A 36 4.96 -0.25 4.53
CA LEU A 36 6.31 0.19 4.20
C LEU A 36 7.39 -0.90 4.32
N LYS A 37 7.09 -2.14 4.74
CA LYS A 37 8.07 -3.23 4.92
C LYS A 37 7.54 -4.57 4.42
N GLY A 38 8.43 -5.37 3.85
CA GLY A 38 8.23 -6.78 3.49
C GLY A 38 9.55 -7.56 3.60
N SER A 39 9.54 -8.83 3.19
CA SER A 39 10.78 -9.62 3.01
C SER A 39 10.90 -10.05 1.56
N LEU A 40 12.07 -9.95 0.97
CA LEU A 40 12.33 -10.38 -0.40
C LEU A 40 13.29 -11.56 -0.38
N ASP A 41 12.85 -12.68 -0.93
CA ASP A 41 13.68 -13.85 -1.16
C ASP A 41 14.30 -13.76 -2.55
N VAL A 42 15.63 -13.62 -2.62
CA VAL A 42 16.42 -13.63 -3.87
C VAL A 42 17.53 -14.67 -3.75
N GLY A 43 17.52 -15.66 -4.63
CA GLY A 43 18.44 -16.80 -4.54
C GLY A 43 18.27 -17.55 -3.23
N SER A 44 19.33 -17.65 -2.42
CA SER A 44 19.32 -18.29 -1.10
C SER A 44 19.18 -17.31 0.07
N SER A 45 18.95 -16.03 -0.22
CA SER A 45 18.94 -14.95 0.78
C SER A 45 17.52 -14.41 0.97
N SER A 46 17.13 -14.16 2.21
CA SER A 46 15.92 -13.40 2.55
C SER A 46 16.32 -12.04 3.08
N VAL A 47 15.85 -10.98 2.43
CA VAL A 47 16.25 -9.60 2.68
C VAL A 47 15.05 -8.79 3.14
N PRO A 48 15.07 -8.22 4.35
CA PRO A 48 14.05 -7.26 4.75
C PRO A 48 14.11 -6.03 3.84
N VAL A 49 12.98 -5.65 3.27
CA VAL A 49 12.89 -4.52 2.33
C VAL A 49 11.87 -3.51 2.81
N ARG A 50 12.17 -2.23 2.59
CA ARG A 50 11.20 -1.15 2.65
C ARG A 50 10.54 -1.00 1.27
N ILE A 51 9.22 -0.97 1.20
CA ILE A 51 8.48 -0.87 -0.08
C ILE A 51 8.07 0.58 -0.30
N LEU A 52 8.49 1.15 -1.42
CA LEU A 52 8.16 2.51 -1.85
C LEU A 52 7.41 2.40 -3.18
N THR A 53 6.10 2.64 -3.15
CA THR A 53 5.27 2.69 -4.36
C THR A 53 5.08 4.15 -4.75
N LEU A 54 5.63 4.53 -5.91
CA LEU A 54 5.44 5.82 -6.57
C LEU A 54 4.36 5.66 -7.66
N ASP A 55 4.02 6.76 -8.33
CA ASP A 55 2.95 6.78 -9.32
C ASP A 55 3.20 5.83 -10.50
N ASP A 56 4.44 5.64 -10.92
CA ASP A 56 4.83 4.85 -12.08
C ASP A 56 5.66 3.60 -11.73
N VAL A 57 6.23 3.53 -10.53
CA VAL A 57 7.20 2.50 -10.18
C VAL A 57 7.07 2.02 -8.74
N THR A 58 7.42 0.76 -8.50
CA THR A 58 7.64 0.25 -7.15
C THR A 58 9.12 -0.02 -6.94
N VAL A 59 9.66 0.54 -5.86
CA VAL A 59 11.06 0.39 -5.45
C VAL A 59 11.11 -0.32 -4.10
N LEU A 60 11.91 -1.38 -4.02
CA LEU A 60 12.26 -2.02 -2.77
C LEU A 60 13.62 -1.50 -2.32
N ARG A 61 13.68 -0.94 -1.11
CA ARG A 61 14.92 -0.50 -0.48
C ARG A 61 15.32 -1.54 0.58
N PRO A 62 16.37 -2.34 0.35
CA PRO A 62 16.90 -3.27 1.35
C PRO A 62 17.25 -2.55 2.65
N VAL A 63 16.93 -3.17 3.79
CA VAL A 63 17.35 -2.70 5.12
C VAL A 63 18.80 -3.10 5.40
N ASP A 64 19.25 -4.21 4.80
CA ASP A 64 20.64 -4.67 4.80
C ASP A 64 21.14 -4.78 3.35
N HIS A 65 22.34 -4.29 3.10
CA HIS A 65 22.96 -4.22 1.77
C HIS A 65 23.78 -5.47 1.41
N SER A 66 24.06 -6.34 2.39
CA SER A 66 24.98 -7.48 2.22
C SER A 66 24.46 -8.58 1.28
N ALA A 67 23.15 -8.60 0.99
CA ALA A 67 22.49 -9.65 0.21
C ALA A 67 21.79 -9.14 -1.06
N VAL A 68 22.17 -7.95 -1.54
CA VAL A 68 21.59 -7.33 -2.73
C VAL A 68 22.35 -7.79 -3.99
N PRO A 69 21.67 -8.13 -5.09
CA PRO A 69 22.31 -8.39 -6.38
C PRO A 69 23.15 -7.20 -6.89
N ASP A 70 24.12 -7.48 -7.76
CA ASP A 70 25.02 -6.48 -8.32
C ASP A 70 24.27 -5.40 -9.12
N LEU A 71 24.87 -4.19 -9.20
CA LEU A 71 24.34 -3.06 -9.96
C LEU A 71 24.04 -3.44 -11.42
N GLY A 72 22.87 -3.08 -11.93
CA GLY A 72 22.46 -3.36 -13.30
C GLY A 72 22.08 -4.81 -13.57
N ALA A 73 22.18 -5.70 -12.57
CA ALA A 73 21.69 -7.06 -12.70
C ALA A 73 20.16 -7.07 -12.77
N VAL A 74 19.64 -7.88 -13.69
CA VAL A 74 18.25 -8.33 -13.64
C VAL A 74 18.15 -9.38 -12.55
N TRP A 75 17.16 -9.25 -11.68
CA TRP A 75 16.94 -10.19 -10.59
C TRP A 75 15.50 -10.68 -10.58
N GLN A 76 15.31 -11.86 -10.01
CA GLN A 76 14.01 -12.48 -9.78
C GLN A 76 13.96 -12.95 -8.33
N GLY A 77 12.81 -12.79 -7.69
CA GLY A 77 12.62 -13.19 -6.31
C GLY A 77 11.16 -13.37 -5.93
N THR A 78 10.92 -13.71 -4.67
CA THR A 78 9.59 -13.77 -4.08
C THR A 78 9.47 -12.70 -3.00
N LEU A 79 8.56 -11.76 -3.18
CA LEU A 79 8.24 -10.73 -2.20
C LEU A 79 7.15 -11.22 -1.26
N HIS A 80 7.49 -11.30 0.01
CA HIS A 80 6.60 -11.64 1.12
C HIS A 80 6.02 -10.36 1.72
N LEU A 81 4.72 -10.17 1.54
CA LEU A 81 3.97 -9.09 2.14
C LEU A 81 3.29 -9.60 3.42
N PRO A 82 3.48 -8.92 4.58
CA PRO A 82 2.84 -9.31 5.83
C PRO A 82 1.31 -9.13 5.81
N HIS A 83 0.82 -8.36 4.84
CA HIS A 83 -0.60 -8.08 4.63
C HIS A 83 -0.98 -8.35 3.17
N GLY A 84 -2.21 -8.83 2.96
CA GLY A 84 -2.70 -9.24 1.66
C GLY A 84 -3.09 -8.06 0.76
N LEU A 85 -4.17 -8.25 -0.01
CA LEU A 85 -4.71 -7.21 -0.90
C LEU A 85 -5.22 -6.01 -0.09
N ARG A 86 -5.03 -4.79 -0.61
CA ARG A 86 -5.72 -3.63 -0.05
C ARG A 86 -7.23 -3.81 -0.24
N PRO A 87 -8.05 -3.43 0.75
CA PRO A 87 -9.48 -3.29 0.53
C PRO A 87 -9.69 -2.34 -0.66
N ARG A 88 -10.30 -2.83 -1.73
CA ARG A 88 -10.71 -2.00 -2.88
C ARG A 88 -12.20 -1.62 -2.81
N THR A 89 -12.92 -2.27 -1.90
CA THR A 89 -14.34 -2.03 -1.65
C THR A 89 -14.51 -1.07 -0.49
N ILE A 90 -15.40 -0.08 -0.66
CA ILE A 90 -15.84 0.81 0.41
C ILE A 90 -16.52 -0.04 1.50
N PRO A 91 -16.06 0.05 2.76
CA PRO A 91 -16.71 -0.63 3.87
C PRO A 91 -18.12 -0.10 4.13
N ALA A 92 -19.04 -0.99 4.52
CA ALA A 92 -20.45 -0.65 4.72
C ALA A 92 -20.64 0.46 5.77
N ASP A 93 -19.89 0.43 6.86
CA ASP A 93 -19.94 1.45 7.92
C ASP A 93 -19.53 2.84 7.42
N LEU A 94 -18.51 2.93 6.56
CA LEU A 94 -18.14 4.19 5.92
C LEU A 94 -19.24 4.69 4.97
N GLN A 95 -19.88 3.77 4.23
CA GLN A 95 -20.95 4.09 3.29
C GLN A 95 -22.22 4.56 4.02
N GLU A 96 -22.57 3.92 5.13
CA GLU A 96 -23.73 4.26 5.96
C GLU A 96 -23.57 5.66 6.56
N VAL A 97 -22.45 5.93 7.24
CA VAL A 97 -22.22 7.24 7.88
C VAL A 97 -22.13 8.37 6.84
N ALA A 98 -21.47 8.14 5.70
CA ALA A 98 -21.43 9.14 4.63
C ALA A 98 -22.83 9.45 4.07
N ALA A 99 -23.68 8.43 3.91
CA ALA A 99 -25.05 8.60 3.45
C ALA A 99 -25.91 9.36 4.49
N GLU A 100 -25.78 9.03 5.77
CA GLU A 100 -26.47 9.71 6.88
C GLU A 100 -26.12 11.20 6.95
N GLU A 101 -24.85 11.54 6.72
CA GLU A 101 -24.38 12.93 6.71
C GLU A 101 -24.56 13.67 5.37
N GLY A 102 -25.10 13.01 4.34
CA GLY A 102 -25.25 13.61 3.02
C GLY A 102 -23.91 13.97 2.37
N ARG A 103 -22.91 13.12 2.54
CA ARG A 103 -21.55 13.29 2.02
C ARG A 103 -21.28 12.36 0.84
N SER A 104 -20.53 12.82 -0.15
CA SER A 104 -20.26 12.06 -1.37
C SER A 104 -18.89 11.37 -1.34
N LEU A 105 -18.88 10.05 -1.17
CA LEU A 105 -17.68 9.22 -1.37
C LEU A 105 -17.27 9.14 -2.85
N GLU A 106 -18.20 9.33 -3.78
CA GLU A 106 -17.94 9.33 -5.23
C GLU A 106 -17.14 10.55 -5.69
N ALA A 107 -17.07 11.59 -4.87
CA ALA A 107 -16.24 12.76 -5.13
C ALA A 107 -14.74 12.50 -4.95
N LEU A 108 -14.37 11.42 -4.25
CA LEU A 108 -12.97 11.02 -4.10
C LEU A 108 -12.46 10.46 -5.42
N ASP A 109 -11.31 10.93 -5.86
CA ASP A 109 -10.60 10.28 -6.94
C ASP A 109 -10.04 8.91 -6.50
N ALA A 110 -9.50 8.16 -7.46
CA ALA A 110 -8.98 6.82 -7.17
C ALA A 110 -7.79 6.83 -6.20
N ALA A 111 -7.00 7.90 -6.12
CA ALA A 111 -5.89 8.03 -5.19
C ALA A 111 -6.38 8.37 -3.78
N GLU A 112 -7.28 9.33 -3.66
CA GLU A 112 -7.89 9.73 -2.41
C GLU A 112 -8.67 8.58 -1.77
N LEU A 113 -9.47 7.85 -2.57
CA LEU A 113 -10.17 6.66 -2.11
C LEU A 113 -9.19 5.61 -1.58
N ARG A 114 -8.06 5.38 -2.27
CA ARG A 114 -7.02 4.46 -1.78
C ARG A 114 -6.45 4.90 -0.44
N TYR A 115 -6.22 6.19 -0.23
CA TYR A 115 -5.73 6.71 1.04
C TYR A 115 -6.76 6.51 2.16
N VAL A 116 -8.02 6.87 1.91
CA VAL A 116 -9.13 6.68 2.86
C VAL A 116 -9.26 5.22 3.30
N LEU A 117 -9.28 4.29 2.34
CA LEU A 117 -9.41 2.86 2.65
C LEU A 117 -8.20 2.32 3.41
N THR A 118 -7.00 2.80 3.09
CA THR A 118 -5.77 2.41 3.82
C THR A 118 -5.83 2.94 5.25
N TYR A 119 -6.11 4.23 5.42
CA TYR A 119 -6.25 4.87 6.72
C TYR A 119 -7.30 4.16 7.58
N LEU A 120 -8.44 3.77 7.01
CA LEU A 120 -9.47 3.05 7.76
C LEU A 120 -9.04 1.62 8.13
N SER A 121 -8.30 0.93 7.25
CA SER A 121 -7.81 -0.44 7.48
C SER A 121 -6.77 -0.56 8.60
N GLU A 122 -6.05 0.52 8.90
CA GLU A 122 -5.05 0.60 9.96
C GLU A 122 -5.65 0.79 11.36
N SER A 123 -6.98 0.80 11.48
CA SER A 123 -7.66 0.94 12.77
C SER A 123 -7.46 -0.31 13.62
N THR A 124 -6.75 -0.18 14.74
CA THR A 124 -6.42 -1.31 15.63
C THR A 124 -7.51 -1.63 16.65
N THR A 125 -8.45 -0.71 16.86
CA THR A 125 -9.59 -0.86 17.78
C THR A 125 -10.88 -0.30 17.16
N THR A 126 -12.03 -0.72 17.67
CA THR A 126 -13.34 -0.20 17.23
C THR A 126 -13.44 1.31 17.43
N ALA A 127 -13.02 1.83 18.59
CA ALA A 127 -13.05 3.27 18.87
C ALA A 127 -12.17 4.08 17.91
N ILE A 128 -10.99 3.56 17.53
CA ILE A 128 -10.15 4.20 16.51
C ILE A 128 -10.85 4.18 15.16
N ARG A 129 -11.51 3.07 14.82
CA ARG A 129 -12.23 2.94 13.55
C ARG A 129 -13.35 3.96 13.43
N GLU A 130 -14.20 4.08 14.45
CA GLU A 130 -15.31 5.04 14.50
C GLU A 130 -14.81 6.48 14.34
N ALA A 131 -13.80 6.88 15.11
CA ALA A 131 -13.20 8.22 15.01
C ALA A 131 -12.62 8.51 13.61
N ARG A 132 -12.04 7.49 12.95
CA ARG A 132 -11.53 7.63 11.59
C ARG A 132 -12.64 7.77 10.56
N VAL A 133 -13.74 7.03 10.71
CA VAL A 133 -14.93 7.18 9.84
C VAL A 133 -15.46 8.61 9.94
N GLU A 134 -15.65 9.13 11.15
CA GLU A 134 -16.10 10.51 11.39
C GLU A 134 -15.14 11.54 10.75
N ALA A 135 -13.82 11.36 10.93
CA ALA A 135 -12.81 12.23 10.34
C ALA A 135 -12.83 12.20 8.79
N ILE A 136 -13.04 11.02 8.19
CA ILE A 136 -13.16 10.90 6.73
C ILE A 136 -14.42 11.61 6.25
N VAL A 137 -15.57 11.30 6.86
CA VAL A 137 -16.89 11.80 6.40
C VAL A 137 -16.99 13.31 6.55
N SER A 138 -16.47 13.88 7.64
CA SER A 138 -16.45 15.34 7.84
C SER A 138 -15.63 16.10 6.80
N ALA A 139 -14.63 15.46 6.18
CA ALA A 139 -13.79 16.03 5.14
C ALA A 139 -14.36 15.88 3.71
N LEU A 140 -15.38 15.03 3.51
CA LEU A 140 -16.01 14.83 2.21
C LEU A 140 -16.86 16.03 1.80
N PRO A 141 -17.01 16.30 0.49
CA PRO A 141 -17.97 17.30 0.03
C PRO A 141 -19.41 16.83 0.31
N THR A 142 -20.29 17.79 0.58
CA THR A 142 -21.74 17.54 0.65
C THR A 142 -22.27 17.19 -0.74
N THR A 143 -23.24 16.29 -0.83
CA THR A 143 -23.91 15.93 -2.10
C THR A 143 -24.69 17.09 -2.75
N THR A 144 -24.78 18.24 -2.09
CA THR A 144 -25.55 19.42 -2.52
C THR A 144 -24.78 20.44 -3.37
N GLU A 145 -23.59 20.12 -3.90
CA GLU A 145 -22.94 21.01 -4.88
C GLU A 145 -23.50 20.77 -6.29
N LYS A 146 -24.53 21.54 -6.63
CA LYS A 146 -24.87 21.86 -8.01
C LYS A 146 -25.49 23.26 -8.09
N PRO A 147 -24.83 24.27 -8.66
CA PRO A 147 -25.52 25.29 -9.43
C PRO A 147 -25.92 24.74 -10.80
#